data_AF-R6LQP6-F1
#
_entry.id   AF-R6LQP6-F1
#
_cell.length_a   1.000
_cell.length_b   1.000
_cell.length_c   1.000
_cell.angle_alpha   90.00
_cell.angle_beta   90.00
_cell.angle_gamma   90.00
#
_symmetry.space_group_name_H-M   'P 1'
#
loop_
_entity.id
_entity.type
_entity.pdbx_description
1 polymer ?
#
loop_
_entity_poly.entity_id
_entity_poly.type
_entity_poly.pdbx_seq_one_letter_code
_entity_poly.pdbx_strand_id
1 'polypeptide(L)'
;MNKYYFTYGTDGQPFVGGWTEVEAPTVNLACAAFRAVHPDKEPGILNCSSAYTEESFLGSCMAGPDGNFRKFCHERISFTVEPCDPDEPVDFENLKGEST
;
A
#
# COMPACT_ATOMS: atom_id res chain seq x y z
N MET A 1 -4.08 13.02 -0.27
CA MET A 1 -2.99 12.02 -0.24
C MET A 1 -2.57 11.74 -1.67
N ASN A 2 -1.32 11.36 -1.89
CA ASN A 2 -0.81 10.96 -3.20
C ASN A 2 -0.98 9.45 -3.37
N LYS A 3 -1.12 8.99 -4.61
CA LYS A 3 -1.16 7.57 -4.94
C LYS A 3 0.19 7.07 -5.44
N TYR A 4 0.55 5.90 -4.97
CA TYR A 4 1.74 5.16 -5.39
C TYR A 4 1.34 3.75 -5.79
N TYR A 5 2.02 3.20 -6.79
CA TYR A 5 1.66 1.93 -7.40
C TYR A 5 2.86 0.98 -7.34
N PHE A 6 2.69 -0.15 -6.66
CA PHE A 6 3.71 -1.19 -6.50
C PHE A 6 3.32 -2.38 -7.36
N THR A 7 4.00 -2.60 -8.48
CA THR A 7 3.63 -3.60 -9.48
C THR A 7 4.26 -4.95 -9.20
N TYR A 8 3.70 -5.99 -9.78
CA TYR A 8 4.19 -7.36 -9.61
C TYR A 8 4.63 -7.99 -10.94
N GLY A 9 5.66 -8.83 -10.86
CA GLY A 9 6.14 -9.62 -11.98
C GLY A 9 5.38 -10.93 -12.09
N THR A 10 6.06 -11.97 -12.55
CA THR A 10 5.46 -13.29 -12.76
C THR A 10 5.79 -14.31 -11.67
N ASP A 11 6.73 -14.01 -10.78
CA ASP A 11 7.12 -14.92 -9.70
C ASP A 11 7.79 -14.18 -8.54
N GLY A 12 7.64 -14.73 -7.34
CA GLY A 12 8.37 -14.28 -6.16
C GLY A 12 7.90 -12.97 -5.55
N GLN A 13 6.79 -12.37 -5.96
CA GLN A 13 6.12 -11.26 -5.24
C GLN A 13 4.82 -11.75 -4.57
N PRO A 14 4.13 -10.95 -3.73
CA PRO A 14 2.89 -11.34 -3.06
C PRO A 14 1.76 -11.76 -4.02
N PHE A 15 1.75 -11.16 -5.21
CA PHE A 15 0.84 -11.51 -6.30
C PHE A 15 1.60 -11.71 -7.61
N VAL A 16 0.94 -12.34 -8.59
CA VAL A 16 1.39 -12.44 -9.97
C VAL A 16 0.65 -11.40 -10.81
N GLY A 17 1.39 -10.53 -11.49
CA GLY A 17 0.85 -9.40 -12.26
C GLY A 17 0.09 -8.39 -11.40
N GLY A 18 -0.41 -7.33 -12.02
CA GLY A 18 -1.19 -6.30 -11.33
C GLY A 18 -0.33 -5.41 -10.44
N TRP A 19 -0.96 -4.79 -9.45
CA TRP A 19 -0.30 -3.88 -8.50
C TRP A 19 -1.09 -3.73 -7.20
N THR A 20 -0.41 -3.17 -6.20
CA THR A 20 -1.02 -2.59 -5.00
C THR A 20 -0.95 -1.08 -5.09
N GLU A 21 -2.08 -0.44 -4.82
CA GLU A 21 -2.19 1.01 -4.73
C GLU A 21 -2.02 1.43 -3.27
N VAL A 22 -1.14 2.40 -3.01
CA VAL A 22 -0.89 2.91 -1.66
C VAL A 22 -1.15 4.41 -1.64
N GLU A 23 -2.04 4.84 -0.76
CA GLU A 23 -2.28 6.25 -0.48
C GLU A 23 -1.38 6.72 0.65
N ALA A 24 -0.50 7.68 0.37
CA ALA A 24 0.39 8.25 1.36
C ALA A 24 0.76 9.71 1.04
N PRO A 25 1.22 10.49 2.04
CA PRO A 25 1.72 11.84 1.80
C PRO A 25 3.03 11.89 1.00
N THR A 26 3.90 10.88 1.19
CA THR A 26 5.24 10.83 0.58
C THR A 26 5.57 9.43 0.09
N VAL A 27 6.53 9.32 -0.81
CA VAL A 27 7.02 8.02 -1.32
C VAL A 27 7.62 7.17 -0.20
N ASN A 28 8.36 7.77 0.74
CA ASN A 28 8.93 7.05 1.87
C ASN A 28 7.84 6.42 2.75
N LEU A 29 6.75 7.16 3.01
CA LEU A 29 5.61 6.63 3.76
C LEU A 29 4.86 5.57 2.96
N ALA A 30 4.72 5.72 1.64
CA ALA A 30 4.15 4.68 0.79
C ALA A 30 4.96 3.38 0.85
N CYS A 31 6.29 3.47 0.75
CA CYS A 31 7.17 2.32 0.87
C CYS A 31 7.10 1.68 2.26
N ALA A 32 7.00 2.49 3.33
CA ALA A 32 6.85 1.98 4.69
C ALA A 32 5.50 1.27 4.87
N ALA A 33 4.40 1.85 4.39
CA ALA A 33 3.07 1.25 4.44
C ALA A 33 3.01 -0.05 3.62
N PHE A 34 3.56 -0.06 2.41
CA PHE A 34 3.66 -1.26 1.60
C PHE A 34 4.44 -2.36 2.32
N ARG A 35 5.61 -2.03 2.90
CA ARG A 35 6.45 -2.98 3.65
C ARG A 35 5.77 -3.54 4.89
N ALA A 36 4.88 -2.77 5.53
CA ALA A 36 4.13 -3.25 6.69
C ALA A 36 3.15 -4.38 6.33
N VAL A 37 2.59 -4.36 5.11
CA VAL A 37 1.67 -5.39 4.61
C VAL A 37 2.41 -6.50 3.87
N HIS A 38 3.44 -6.14 3.09
CA HIS A 38 4.27 -7.02 2.29
C HIS A 38 5.74 -6.89 2.69
N PRO A 39 6.18 -7.62 3.73
CA PRO A 39 7.56 -7.55 4.21
C PRO A 39 8.58 -7.83 3.11
N ASP A 40 9.73 -7.19 3.24
CA ASP A 40 10.88 -7.43 2.37
C ASP A 40 11.27 -8.90 2.37
N LYS A 41 11.55 -9.44 1.18
CA LYS A 41 12.18 -10.76 1.04
C LYS A 41 13.68 -10.70 1.27
N GLU A 42 14.28 -9.62 0.79
CA GLU A 42 15.69 -9.30 0.95
C GLU A 42 15.80 -7.96 1.70
N PRO A 43 16.61 -7.86 2.77
CA PRO A 43 16.64 -6.67 3.62
C PRO A 43 16.80 -5.36 2.84
N GLY A 44 15.83 -4.45 2.98
CA GLY A 44 15.82 -3.15 2.32
C GLY A 44 15.23 -3.14 0.91
N ILE A 45 14.89 -4.30 0.36
CA ILE A 45 14.31 -4.45 -0.98
C ILE A 45 12.81 -4.74 -0.86
N LEU A 46 12.00 -3.80 -1.34
CA LEU A 46 10.55 -3.95 -1.37
C LEU A 46 10.15 -5.21 -2.15
N ASN A 47 9.17 -5.94 -1.62
CA ASN A 47 8.63 -7.15 -2.23
C ASN A 47 7.65 -6.83 -3.38
N CYS A 48 8.13 -6.09 -4.37
CA CYS A 48 7.44 -5.71 -5.60
C CYS A 48 8.41 -5.78 -6.79
N SER A 49 7.89 -5.76 -8.02
CA SER A 49 8.73 -5.63 -9.22
C SER A 49 9.25 -4.21 -9.38
N SER A 50 8.36 -3.21 -9.30
CA SER A 50 8.68 -1.79 -9.49
C SER A 50 7.69 -0.92 -8.71
N ALA A 51 8.13 0.28 -8.34
CA ALA A 51 7.29 1.29 -7.67
C ALA A 51 7.18 2.55 -8.53
N TYR A 52 5.99 3.13 -8.58
CA TYR A 52 5.64 4.26 -9.44
C TYR A 52 4.91 5.35 -8.66
N THR A 53 5.16 6.61 -9.01
CA THR A 53 4.21 7.69 -8.72
C THR A 53 2.97 7.53 -9.59
N GLU A 54 1.83 8.11 -9.18
CA GLU A 54 0.60 8.11 -9.97
C GLU A 54 0.83 8.58 -11.42
N GLU A 55 1.51 9.70 -11.61
CA GLU A 55 1.84 10.22 -12.94
C GLU A 55 2.59 9.19 -13.81
N SER A 56 3.65 8.59 -13.27
CA SER A 56 4.46 7.61 -14.00
C SER A 56 3.71 6.29 -14.26
N PHE A 57 2.81 5.89 -13.35
CA PHE A 57 1.99 4.70 -13.52
C PHE A 57 0.94 4.90 -14.62
N LEU A 58 0.22 6.03 -14.58
CA LEU A 58 -0.78 6.39 -15.58
C LEU A 58 -0.18 6.59 -16.98
N GLY A 59 1.10 6.99 -17.06
CA GLY A 59 1.86 7.04 -18.31
C GLY A 59 2.34 5.68 -18.84
N SER A 60 2.18 4.60 -18.08
CA SER A 60 2.63 3.25 -18.47
C SER A 60 1.54 2.47 -19.20
N CYS A 61 1.93 1.41 -19.93
CA CYS A 61 0.96 0.49 -20.55
C CYS A 61 0.11 -0.28 -19.53
N MET A 62 0.55 -0.37 -18.27
CA MET A 62 -0.12 -1.11 -17.21
C MET A 62 -1.41 -0.44 -16.73
N ALA A 63 -1.53 0.88 -16.92
CA ALA A 63 -2.77 1.62 -16.65
C ALA A 63 -3.81 1.46 -17.79
N GLY A 64 -3.44 0.79 -18.88
CA GLY A 64 -4.31 0.49 -20.00
C GLY A 64 -5.30 -0.66 -19.73
N PRO A 65 -6.19 -0.97 -20.69
CA PRO A 65 -7.24 -1.99 -20.55
C PRO A 65 -6.69 -3.41 -20.38
N ASP A 66 -5.42 -3.63 -20.71
CA ASP A 66 -4.76 -4.94 -20.59
C ASP A 66 -4.13 -5.17 -19.19
N GLY A 67 -4.04 -4.13 -18.36
CA GLY A 67 -3.44 -4.19 -17.04
C GLY A 67 -1.95 -4.56 -17.06
N ASN A 68 -1.43 -5.00 -15.91
CA ASN A 68 -0.09 -5.56 -15.79
C ASN A 68 -0.20 -7.10 -15.77
N PHE A 69 0.28 -7.78 -16.82
CA PHE A 69 0.10 -9.23 -17.02
C PHE A 69 -1.37 -9.69 -16.91
N ARG A 70 -2.32 -8.95 -17.51
CA ARG A 70 -3.77 -9.24 -17.46
C ARG A 70 -4.37 -9.21 -16.06
N LYS A 71 -3.71 -8.51 -15.13
CA LYS A 71 -4.15 -8.27 -13.76
C LYS A 71 -4.14 -6.78 -13.46
N PHE A 72 -4.92 -6.39 -12.46
CA PHE A 72 -5.15 -4.99 -12.12
C PHE A 72 -4.77 -4.74 -10.65
N CYS A 73 -5.42 -3.78 -10.01
CA CYS A 73 -5.26 -3.51 -8.58
C CYS A 73 -5.71 -4.74 -7.76
N HIS A 74 -4.81 -5.33 -6.99
CA HIS A 74 -5.11 -6.43 -6.06
C HIS A 74 -5.68 -5.90 -4.74
N GLU A 75 -5.14 -4.78 -4.27
CA GLU A 75 -5.56 -4.16 -3.03
C GLU A 75 -5.21 -2.67 -2.98
N ARG A 76 -5.79 -1.99 -1.98
CA ARG A 76 -5.47 -0.60 -1.64
C ARG A 76 -5.05 -0.52 -0.19
N ILE A 77 -3.90 0.11 0.07
CA ILE A 77 -3.40 0.39 1.41
C ILE A 77 -3.59 1.89 1.67
N SER A 78 -4.38 2.22 2.67
CA SER A 78 -4.55 3.58 3.17
C SER A 78 -4.53 3.56 4.70
N PHE A 79 -4.22 4.70 5.30
CA PHE A 79 -4.30 4.88 6.75
C PHE A 79 -4.95 6.22 7.05
N THR A 80 -5.76 6.24 8.11
CA THR A 80 -6.34 7.44 8.68
C THR A 80 -5.63 7.76 9.98
N VAL A 81 -5.45 9.06 10.24
CA VAL A 81 -4.97 9.56 11.53
C VAL A 81 -6.12 10.30 12.15
N GLU A 82 -6.65 9.75 13.24
CA GLU A 82 -7.72 10.38 14.01
C GLU A 82 -7.09 11.22 15.13
N PRO A 83 -7.38 12.53 15.18
CA PRO A 83 -6.89 13.36 16.28
C PRO A 83 -7.57 12.93 17.58
N CYS A 84 -6.76 12.67 18.60
CA CYS A 84 -7.24 12.46 19.97
C CYS A 84 -7.16 13.79 20.74
N ASP A 85 -8.13 14.05 21.61
CA ASP A 85 -8.02 15.14 22.58
C ASP A 85 -6.98 14.75 23.65
N PRO A 86 -5.84 15.46 23.78
CA PRO A 86 -4.81 15.12 24.75
C PRO A 86 -5.26 15.31 26.21
N ASP A 87 -6.32 16.09 26.44
CA ASP A 87 -6.87 16.36 27.76
C ASP A 87 -8.04 15.41 28.11
N GLU A 88 -8.53 14.62 27.15
CA GLU A 88 -9.55 13.60 27.39
C GLU A 88 -8.90 12.31 27.91
N PRO A 89 -9.26 11.83 29.11
CA PRO A 89 -8.72 10.58 29.64
C PRO A 89 -9.18 9.40 28.78
N VAL A 90 -8.22 8.62 28.28
CA VAL A 90 -8.51 7.38 27.54
C VAL A 90 -9.21 6.39 28.48
N ASP A 91 -10.44 6.00 28.14
CA ASP A 91 -11.18 4.97 28.86
C ASP A 91 -10.75 3.57 28.39
N PHE A 92 -9.73 3.03 29.08
CA PHE A 92 -9.19 1.70 28.81
C PHE A 92 -10.12 0.53 29.19
N GLU A 93 -11.22 0.78 29.91
CA GLU A 93 -12.21 -0.26 30.25
C GLU A 93 -13.15 -0.51 29.07
N ASN A 94 -13.56 0.55 28.35
CA ASN A 94 -14.43 0.44 27.17
C ASN A 94 -13.73 -0.11 25.91
N LEU A 95 -12.40 0.05 25.78
CA LEU A 95 -11.62 -0.48 24.66
C LEU A 95 -11.53 -2.02 24.60
N LYS A 96 -11.86 -2.73 25.70
CA LYS A 96 -11.89 -4.21 25.73
C LYS A 96 -13.17 -4.81 25.12
N GLY A 97 -14.14 -3.97 24.73
CA GLY A 97 -15.46 -4.38 24.25
C GLY A 97 -15.59 -4.57 22.74
N GLU A 98 -14.61 -4.15 21.94
CA GLU A 98 -14.69 -4.15 20.46
C GLU A 98 -13.80 -5.22 19.83
N SER A 99 -13.90 -6.44 20.33
CA SER A 99 -13.41 -7.64 19.64
C SER A 99 -14.56 -8.64 19.53
N THR A 100 -15.42 -8.43 18.52
CA THR A 100 -16.35 -9.42 17.99
C THR A 100 -16.03 -9.70 16.54
#